data_AF-A0AA86IMV7-F1
#
_entry.id   AF-A0AA86IMV7-F1
#
_cell.length_a   1.000
_cell.length_b   1.000
_cell.length_c   1.000
_cell.angle_alpha   90.00
_cell.angle_beta   90.00
_cell.angle_gamma   90.00
#
_symmetry.space_group_name_H-M   'P 1'
#
loop_
_entity.id
_entity.type
_entity.pdbx_description
1 polymer ?
#
loop_
_entity_poly.entity_id
_entity_poly.type
_entity_poly.pdbx_seq_one_letter_code
_entity_poly.pdbx_strand_id
1 'polypeptide(L)'
;MYHPSTQSNFYDPMSFTEMYLYNGVIMAFFFLISFGTVMFFASCVASFFGFCNLQVSGIESEMGMFIASAGVAFSLSVPGMLALYVFHPDVQTGLIYPITAFQWYWTIGWSDFESDLTLSGVDSGPSGIPYLLDTVDGGVVPVNTDCSFCITSNDVLHAFSLPSVFLKCDAVPGRLNLLHVNFMHPGLQYGQCSELCGVGHSYMPLKLEVVELVSA
;
A
#
# COMPACT_ATOMS: atom_id res chain seq x y z
N MET A 1 4.20 3.26 -12.24
CA MET A 1 3.53 4.54 -11.86
C MET A 1 2.11 4.57 -12.40
N TYR A 2 1.31 5.59 -12.07
CA TYR A 2 -0.12 5.63 -12.40
C TYR A 2 -0.33 5.86 -13.90
N HIS A 3 -1.22 5.11 -14.53
CA HIS A 3 -1.57 5.28 -15.93
C HIS A 3 -2.94 5.99 -16.09
N PRO A 4 -2.97 7.27 -16.48
CA PRO A 4 -4.13 8.15 -16.28
C PRO A 4 -5.38 7.85 -17.10
N SER A 5 -5.31 7.02 -18.14
CA SER A 5 -6.47 6.76 -19.02
C SER A 5 -7.13 5.39 -18.82
N THR A 6 -6.51 4.46 -18.09
CA THR A 6 -6.94 3.05 -18.08
C THR A 6 -6.83 2.35 -16.73
N GLN A 7 -6.23 2.99 -15.72
CA GLN A 7 -5.97 2.32 -14.46
C GLN A 7 -7.20 2.37 -13.54
N SER A 8 -7.91 1.25 -13.47
CA SER A 8 -8.97 0.97 -12.49
C SER A 8 -8.50 0.09 -11.32
N ASN A 9 -7.28 -0.46 -11.42
CA ASN A 9 -6.72 -1.44 -10.49
C ASN A 9 -5.49 -0.86 -9.77
N PHE A 10 -4.95 -1.59 -8.80
CA PHE A 10 -3.66 -1.26 -8.19
C PHE A 10 -2.52 -1.23 -9.22
N TYR A 11 -1.38 -0.68 -8.80
CA TYR A 11 -0.15 -0.67 -9.59
C TYR A 11 0.34 -2.10 -9.84
N ASP A 12 1.13 -2.27 -10.90
CA ASP A 12 1.82 -3.54 -11.13
C ASP A 12 2.74 -3.84 -9.94
N PRO A 13 2.69 -5.06 -9.38
CA PRO A 13 3.38 -5.39 -8.15
C PRO A 13 4.89 -5.46 -8.37
N MET A 14 5.67 -4.79 -7.52
CA MET A 14 7.14 -4.82 -7.55
C MET A 14 7.74 -5.57 -6.37
N SER A 15 6.90 -6.08 -5.46
CA SER A 15 7.31 -6.90 -4.31
C SER A 15 6.46 -8.17 -4.18
N PHE A 16 7.00 -9.20 -3.52
CA PHE A 16 6.27 -10.45 -3.25
C PHE A 16 4.99 -10.21 -2.43
N THR A 17 5.02 -9.20 -1.55
CA THR A 17 3.94 -8.81 -0.64
C THR A 17 2.63 -8.55 -1.35
N GLU A 18 2.68 -7.85 -2.47
CA GLU A 18 1.51 -7.39 -3.21
C GLU A 18 0.83 -8.51 -3.97
N MET A 19 1.64 -9.38 -4.61
CA MET A 19 1.12 -10.43 -5.48
C MET A 19 0.21 -11.39 -4.72
N TYR A 20 0.53 -11.68 -3.45
CA TYR A 20 -0.28 -12.55 -2.59
C TYR A 20 -1.51 -11.84 -2.02
N LEU A 21 -1.34 -10.61 -1.51
CA LEU A 21 -2.42 -9.81 -0.92
C LEU A 21 -3.52 -9.49 -1.94
N TYR A 22 -3.13 -8.98 -3.11
CA TYR A 22 -4.07 -8.54 -4.12
C TYR A 22 -4.74 -9.70 -4.84
N ASN A 23 -3.97 -10.59 -5.47
CA ASN A 23 -4.55 -11.65 -6.31
C ASN A 23 -5.26 -12.74 -5.49
N GLY A 24 -4.80 -12.99 -4.27
CA GLY A 24 -5.39 -14.03 -3.41
C GLY A 24 -6.52 -13.49 -2.54
N VAL A 25 -6.17 -12.64 -1.59
CA VAL A 25 -7.05 -12.31 -0.46
C VAL A 25 -8.11 -11.28 -0.86
N ILE A 26 -7.70 -10.17 -1.47
CA ILE A 26 -8.63 -9.07 -1.84
C ILE A 26 -9.64 -9.54 -2.89
N MET A 27 -9.19 -10.26 -3.93
CA MET A 27 -10.10 -10.78 -4.96
C MET A 27 -11.08 -11.82 -4.41
N ALA A 28 -10.65 -12.70 -3.50
CA ALA A 28 -11.54 -13.64 -2.84
C ALA A 28 -12.63 -12.92 -2.01
N PHE A 29 -12.27 -11.82 -1.35
CA PHE A 29 -13.24 -11.00 -0.61
C PHE A 29 -14.26 -10.32 -1.52
N PHE A 30 -13.82 -9.72 -2.63
CA PHE A 30 -14.75 -9.12 -3.60
C PHE A 30 -15.72 -10.17 -4.16
N PHE A 31 -15.22 -11.38 -4.44
CA PHE A 31 -16.08 -12.48 -4.88
C PHE A 31 -17.09 -12.88 -3.80
N LEU A 32 -16.66 -13.05 -2.54
CA LEU A 32 -17.55 -13.45 -1.45
C LEU A 32 -18.64 -12.40 -1.18
N ILE A 33 -18.28 -11.11 -1.17
CA ILE A 33 -19.22 -10.01 -0.96
C ILE A 33 -20.21 -9.92 -2.13
N SER A 34 -19.70 -9.92 -3.38
CA SER A 34 -20.58 -9.85 -4.56
C SER A 34 -21.53 -11.04 -4.64
N PHE A 35 -21.06 -12.26 -4.40
CA PHE A 35 -21.90 -13.45 -4.31
C PHE A 35 -22.98 -13.31 -3.22
N GLY A 36 -22.60 -12.85 -2.03
CA GLY A 36 -23.55 -12.58 -0.94
C GLY A 36 -24.63 -11.57 -1.32
N THR A 37 -24.26 -10.46 -1.98
CA THR A 37 -25.22 -9.44 -2.42
C THR A 37 -26.18 -9.96 -3.51
N VAL A 38 -25.69 -10.78 -4.45
CA VAL A 38 -26.53 -11.39 -5.49
C VAL A 38 -27.51 -12.39 -4.87
N MET A 39 -27.07 -13.23 -3.94
CA MET A 39 -27.94 -14.18 -3.25
C MET A 39 -29.01 -13.48 -2.41
N PHE A 40 -28.66 -12.38 -1.74
CA PHE A 40 -29.61 -11.56 -1.02
C PHE A 40 -30.67 -10.96 -1.96
N PHE A 41 -30.24 -10.33 -3.06
CA PHE A 41 -31.15 -9.74 -4.03
C PHE A 41 -32.06 -10.78 -4.68
N ALA A 42 -31.52 -11.94 -5.07
CA ALA A 42 -32.30 -13.05 -5.62
C ALA A 42 -33.36 -13.56 -4.62
N SER A 43 -33.03 -13.62 -3.33
CA SER A 43 -33.95 -14.01 -2.28
C SER A 43 -35.09 -12.99 -2.10
N CYS A 44 -34.79 -11.69 -2.16
CA CYS A 44 -35.81 -10.64 -2.15
C CYS A 44 -36.75 -10.73 -3.36
N VAL A 45 -36.21 -10.96 -4.55
CA VAL A 45 -36.99 -11.11 -5.79
C VAL A 45 -37.89 -12.35 -5.73
N ALA A 46 -37.34 -13.50 -5.30
CA ALA A 46 -38.09 -14.73 -5.16
C ALA A 46 -39.24 -14.62 -4.14
N SER A 47 -38.99 -13.91 -3.03
CA SER A 47 -40.02 -13.60 -2.03
C SER A 47 -41.10 -12.68 -2.60
N PHE A 48 -40.73 -11.63 -3.35
CA PHE A 48 -41.67 -10.70 -3.97
C PHE A 48 -42.63 -11.38 -4.97
N PHE A 49 -42.12 -12.31 -5.79
CA PHE A 49 -42.94 -13.08 -6.73
C PHE A 49 -43.67 -14.28 -6.09
N GLY A 50 -43.51 -14.50 -4.78
CA GLY A 50 -44.18 -15.59 -4.07
C GLY A 50 -43.64 -16.99 -4.37
N PHE A 51 -42.45 -17.10 -4.97
CA PHE A 51 -41.81 -18.40 -5.24
C PHE A 51 -41.32 -19.09 -3.96
N CYS A 52 -41.06 -18.32 -2.90
CA CYS A 52 -40.61 -18.84 -1.60
C CYS A 52 -41.34 -18.09 -0.47
N ASN A 53 -42.14 -18.81 0.31
CA ASN A 53 -42.76 -18.30 1.54
C ASN A 53 -42.12 -19.00 2.75
N LEU A 54 -41.00 -18.44 3.22
CA LEU A 54 -40.31 -18.94 4.40
C LEU A 54 -40.86 -18.22 5.64
N GLN A 55 -41.68 -18.93 6.43
CA GLN A 55 -42.28 -18.37 7.65
C GLN A 55 -41.42 -18.76 8.84
N VAL A 56 -40.50 -17.86 9.22
CA VAL A 56 -39.52 -18.04 10.29
C VAL A 56 -39.89 -17.11 11.46
N SER A 57 -39.66 -17.56 12.70
CA SER A 57 -39.90 -16.70 13.87
C SER A 57 -38.86 -15.56 13.95
N GLY A 58 -39.22 -14.44 14.59
CA GLY A 58 -38.29 -13.30 14.72
C GLY A 58 -36.98 -13.66 15.44
N ILE A 59 -37.05 -14.55 16.43
CA ILE A 59 -35.87 -15.00 17.18
C ILE A 59 -34.93 -15.83 16.29
N GLU A 60 -35.48 -16.70 15.45
CA GLU A 60 -34.69 -17.53 14.53
C GLU A 60 -34.03 -16.68 13.43
N SER A 61 -34.71 -15.64 12.93
CA SER A 61 -34.13 -14.74 11.92
C SER A 61 -33.05 -13.83 12.50
N GLU A 62 -33.23 -13.29 13.71
CA GLU A 62 -32.20 -12.52 14.42
C GLU A 62 -30.95 -13.36 14.69
N MET A 63 -31.14 -14.59 15.19
CA MET A 63 -30.03 -15.52 15.42
C MET A 63 -29.32 -15.87 14.10
N GLY A 64 -30.08 -16.11 13.02
CA GLY A 64 -29.52 -16.39 11.70
C GLY A 64 -28.66 -15.25 11.16
N MET A 65 -29.12 -14.00 11.28
CA MET A 65 -28.34 -12.81 10.88
C MET A 65 -27.07 -12.64 11.72
N PHE A 66 -27.14 -12.88 13.03
CA PHE A 66 -25.98 -12.82 13.91
C PHE A 66 -24.93 -13.87 13.52
N ILE A 67 -25.34 -15.13 13.32
CA ILE A 67 -24.42 -16.21 12.93
C ILE A 67 -23.81 -15.92 11.55
N ALA A 68 -24.61 -15.46 10.59
CA ALA A 68 -24.12 -15.13 9.25
C ALA A 68 -23.09 -13.99 9.27
N SER A 69 -23.38 -12.91 9.99
CA SER A 69 -22.47 -11.77 10.11
C SER A 69 -21.17 -12.13 10.85
N ALA A 70 -21.26 -12.92 11.93
CA ALA A 70 -20.09 -13.45 12.63
C ALA A 70 -19.24 -14.36 11.72
N GLY A 71 -19.88 -15.23 10.93
CA GLY A 71 -19.20 -16.10 9.97
C GLY A 71 -18.42 -15.33 8.90
N VAL A 72 -19.03 -14.28 8.32
CA VAL A 72 -18.35 -13.40 7.37
C VAL A 72 -17.16 -12.72 8.03
N ALA A 73 -17.34 -12.11 9.21
CA ALA A 73 -16.25 -11.44 9.93
C ALA A 73 -15.07 -12.38 10.23
N PHE A 74 -15.36 -13.61 10.66
CA PHE A 74 -14.33 -14.63 10.89
C PHE A 74 -13.59 -15.03 9.60
N SER A 75 -14.33 -15.22 8.50
CA SER A 75 -13.73 -15.55 7.20
C SER A 75 -12.80 -14.46 6.66
N LEU A 76 -13.09 -13.19 6.99
CA LEU A 76 -12.27 -12.04 6.61
C LEU A 76 -11.05 -11.88 7.53
N SER A 77 -11.23 -12.12 8.84
CA SER A 77 -10.18 -11.85 9.84
C SER A 77 -9.03 -12.86 9.78
N VAL A 78 -9.30 -14.15 9.57
CA VAL A 78 -8.27 -15.20 9.55
C VAL A 78 -7.16 -14.96 8.51
N PRO A 79 -7.46 -14.78 7.21
CA PRO A 79 -6.42 -14.47 6.22
C PRO A 79 -5.78 -13.09 6.46
N GLY A 80 -6.53 -12.11 6.99
CA GLY A 80 -5.98 -10.81 7.37
C GLY A 80 -4.93 -10.90 8.48
N MET A 81 -5.18 -11.70 9.51
CA MET A 81 -4.23 -11.94 10.59
C MET A 81 -3.00 -12.72 10.09
N LEU A 82 -3.19 -13.75 9.26
CA LEU A 82 -2.07 -14.49 8.65
C LEU A 82 -1.17 -13.57 7.83
N ALA A 83 -1.77 -12.70 7.01
CA ALA A 83 -1.05 -11.67 6.26
C ALA A 83 -0.19 -10.81 7.19
N LEU A 84 -0.77 -10.25 8.26
CA LEU A 84 -0.03 -9.42 9.22
C LEU A 84 1.22 -10.11 9.79
N TYR A 85 1.12 -11.40 10.16
CA TYR A 85 2.25 -12.15 10.71
C TYR A 85 3.33 -12.47 9.66
N VAL A 86 2.94 -12.73 8.41
CA VAL A 86 3.90 -12.99 7.33
C VAL A 86 4.65 -11.70 6.94
N PHE A 87 4.00 -10.53 7.05
CA PHE A 87 4.58 -9.24 6.65
C PHE A 87 5.45 -8.55 7.68
N HIS A 88 5.54 -9.07 8.91
CA HIS A 88 6.39 -8.51 9.95
C HIS A 88 7.48 -9.51 10.37
N PRO A 89 8.48 -9.80 9.51
CA PRO A 89 9.60 -10.63 9.93
C PRO A 89 10.41 -9.90 11.01
N ASP A 90 10.55 -10.52 12.19
CA ASP A 90 11.26 -9.96 13.36
C ASP A 90 12.78 -9.77 13.15
N VAL A 91 13.33 -10.18 12.01
CA VAL A 91 14.78 -10.19 11.78
C VAL A 91 15.16 -9.04 10.86
N GLN A 92 15.98 -8.12 11.38
CA GLN A 92 16.67 -7.09 10.60
C GLN A 92 17.68 -7.75 9.65
N THR A 93 17.20 -8.29 8.53
CA THR A 93 18.06 -8.77 7.44
C THR A 93 18.17 -7.70 6.37
N GLY A 94 19.40 -7.41 5.94
CA GLY A 94 19.66 -6.59 4.76
C GLY A 94 20.12 -5.16 5.01
N LEU A 95 19.99 -4.31 3.98
CA LEU A 95 20.49 -2.93 3.98
C LEU A 95 19.48 -1.99 4.66
N ILE A 96 19.99 -1.10 5.52
CA ILE A 96 19.16 -0.13 6.25
C ILE A 96 19.29 1.24 5.60
N TYR A 97 18.15 1.85 5.30
CA TYR A 97 18.03 3.17 4.70
C TYR A 97 17.29 4.09 5.68
N PRO A 98 17.98 5.03 6.37
CA PRO A 98 17.31 6.09 7.11
C PRO A 98 16.55 7.02 6.15
N ILE A 99 15.30 7.29 6.49
CA ILE A 99 14.41 8.19 5.78
C ILE A 99 13.89 9.23 6.76
N THR A 100 14.18 10.51 6.50
CA THR A 100 13.69 11.62 7.33
C THR A 100 12.80 12.55 6.50
N ALA A 101 11.62 12.87 7.05
CA ALA A 101 10.67 13.80 6.46
C ALA A 101 10.85 15.23 6.98
N PHE A 102 10.67 16.21 6.09
CA PHE A 102 10.66 17.64 6.38
C PHE A 102 9.57 18.35 5.55
N GLN A 103 9.13 19.54 5.93
CA GLN A 103 8.28 20.40 5.12
C GLN A 103 9.12 21.06 3.99
N TRP A 104 9.02 20.71 2.71
CA TRP A 104 8.24 19.66 2.04
C TRP A 104 9.14 18.82 1.12
N TYR A 105 10.07 18.08 1.73
CA TYR A 105 11.01 17.20 1.03
C TYR A 105 11.41 16.02 1.92
N TRP A 106 11.96 14.97 1.30
CA TRP A 106 12.46 13.80 2.02
C TRP A 106 13.98 13.75 1.93
N THR A 107 14.63 13.19 2.94
CA THR A 107 16.03 12.78 2.85
C THR A 107 16.10 11.26 2.94
N ILE A 108 16.86 10.63 2.04
CA ILE A 108 17.14 9.20 2.07
C ILE A 108 18.65 9.02 2.13
N GLY A 109 19.12 8.40 3.22
CA GLY A 109 20.53 8.13 3.44
C GLY A 109 20.92 6.68 3.16
N TRP A 110 22.19 6.48 2.78
CA TRP A 110 22.86 5.17 2.73
C TRP A 110 24.35 5.35 3.01
N SER A 111 24.86 4.69 4.05
CA SER A 111 26.30 4.58 4.42
C SER A 111 27.19 5.74 3.94
N ASP A 112 27.03 6.91 4.59
CA ASP A 112 27.73 8.19 4.35
C ASP A 112 27.25 9.07 3.18
N PHE A 113 26.28 8.62 2.37
CA PHE A 113 25.62 9.42 1.34
C PHE A 113 24.18 9.75 1.75
N GLU A 114 23.84 11.04 1.84
CA GLU A 114 22.46 11.51 2.01
C GLU A 114 21.98 12.16 0.71
N SER A 115 20.80 11.78 0.25
CA SER A 115 20.14 12.35 -0.93
C SER A 115 18.89 13.11 -0.52
N ASP A 116 18.79 14.38 -0.95
CA ASP A 116 17.64 15.24 -0.70
C ASP A 116 16.64 15.12 -1.86
N LEU A 117 15.52 14.46 -1.60
CA LEU A 117 14.43 14.29 -2.54
C LEU A 117 13.52 15.52 -2.54
N THR A 118 13.92 16.52 -3.31
CA THR A 118 13.08 17.69 -3.63
C THR A 118 12.38 17.50 -4.97
N LEU A 119 11.16 18.03 -5.11
CA LEU A 119 10.42 18.05 -6.37
C LEU A 119 11.31 18.60 -7.50
N SER A 120 11.45 17.83 -8.60
CA SER A 120 12.11 18.34 -9.80
C SER A 120 11.28 19.50 -10.35
N GLY A 121 11.90 20.64 -10.64
CA GLY A 121 11.23 21.90 -10.99
C GLY A 121 10.00 21.74 -11.89
N VAL A 122 8.91 22.45 -11.54
CA VAL A 122 7.61 22.41 -12.23
C VAL A 122 7.67 22.99 -13.66
N ASP A 123 8.74 23.75 -13.95
CA ASP A 123 8.94 24.42 -15.22
C ASP A 123 9.68 23.53 -16.21
N SER A 124 8.94 22.88 -17.11
CA SER A 124 9.45 22.28 -18.34
C SER A 124 10.60 21.28 -18.16
N GLY A 125 10.36 20.21 -17.39
CA GLY A 125 11.18 19.00 -17.52
C GLY A 125 11.10 18.44 -18.95
N PRO A 126 12.16 17.77 -19.47
CA PRO A 126 12.13 17.15 -20.79
C PRO A 126 10.89 16.27 -20.98
N SER A 127 10.39 16.22 -22.21
CA SER A 127 9.21 15.44 -22.60
C SER A 127 9.30 14.00 -22.09
N GLY A 128 8.45 13.62 -21.13
CA GLY A 128 8.42 12.27 -20.55
C GLY A 128 8.50 12.20 -19.02
N ILE A 129 8.82 13.31 -18.35
CA ILE A 129 8.84 13.34 -16.87
C ILE A 129 7.41 13.44 -16.30
N PRO A 130 7.05 12.61 -15.31
CA PRO A 130 5.73 12.67 -14.69
C PRO A 130 5.58 13.90 -13.79
N TYR A 131 4.51 14.66 -14.04
CA TYR A 131 4.15 15.86 -13.26
C TYR A 131 3.92 15.53 -11.78
N LEU A 132 4.54 16.31 -10.88
CA LEU A 132 4.47 16.17 -9.40
C LEU A 132 4.96 14.83 -8.82
N LEU A 133 5.62 14.00 -9.61
CA LEU A 133 6.14 12.70 -9.17
C LEU A 133 7.66 12.62 -9.23
N ASP A 134 8.30 13.33 -10.14
CA ASP A 134 9.75 13.30 -10.25
C ASP A 134 10.43 14.24 -9.24
N THR A 135 11.65 13.85 -8.87
CA THR A 135 12.51 14.52 -7.89
C THR A 135 13.87 14.80 -8.51
N VAL A 136 14.56 15.83 -8.03
CA VAL A 136 15.91 16.19 -8.50
C VAL A 136 16.85 15.00 -8.34
N ASP A 137 16.91 14.44 -7.13
CA ASP A 137 17.64 13.21 -6.81
C ASP A 137 16.68 12.05 -6.54
N GLY A 138 17.19 10.83 -6.46
CA GLY A 138 16.41 9.62 -6.15
C GLY A 138 17.16 8.76 -5.13
N GLY A 139 16.41 8.05 -4.27
CA GLY A 139 17.02 7.03 -3.42
C GLY A 139 17.35 5.80 -4.26
N VAL A 140 18.52 5.19 -4.10
CA VAL A 140 18.92 4.01 -4.86
C VAL A 140 18.91 2.78 -3.96
N VAL A 141 18.21 1.73 -4.41
CA VAL A 141 18.07 0.47 -3.66
C VAL A 141 18.35 -0.74 -4.57
N PRO A 142 18.94 -1.82 -4.05
CA PRO A 142 19.20 -3.00 -4.85
C PRO A 142 17.95 -3.88 -5.04
N VAL A 143 17.84 -4.49 -6.22
CA VAL A 143 16.87 -5.56 -6.51
C VAL A 143 17.26 -6.87 -5.80
N ASN A 144 16.27 -7.74 -5.54
CA ASN A 144 16.41 -9.07 -4.94
C ASN A 144 17.16 -9.09 -3.59
N THR A 145 17.13 -7.97 -2.87
CA THR A 145 17.83 -7.80 -1.60
C THR A 145 16.85 -7.23 -0.59
N ASP A 146 16.87 -7.78 0.63
CA ASP A 146 16.04 -7.25 1.71
C ASP A 146 16.54 -5.85 2.07
N CYS A 147 15.63 -4.89 2.01
CA CYS A 147 15.86 -3.50 2.35
C CYS A 147 14.96 -3.12 3.53
N SER A 148 15.53 -2.40 4.49
CA SER A 148 14.82 -1.92 5.67
C SER A 148 14.81 -0.40 5.68
N PHE A 149 13.62 0.20 5.67
CA PHE A 149 13.44 1.65 5.74
C PHE A 149 13.19 2.07 7.19
N CYS A 150 14.09 2.89 7.74
CA CYS A 150 13.95 3.51 9.06
C CYS A 150 13.35 4.92 8.87
N ILE A 151 12.05 5.04 9.04
CA ILE A 151 11.27 6.23 8.69
C ILE A 151 10.98 7.07 9.94
N THR A 152 11.25 8.37 9.87
CA THR A 152 10.94 9.36 10.91
C THR A 152 10.66 10.73 10.30
N SER A 153 10.15 11.64 11.10
CA SER A 153 10.02 13.06 10.74
C SER A 153 10.84 13.93 11.67
N ASN A 154 11.28 15.09 11.18
CA ASN A 154 11.94 16.12 11.99
C ASN A 154 11.01 17.30 12.38
N ASP A 155 9.79 17.37 11.82
CA ASP A 155 8.87 18.48 12.06
C ASP A 155 7.43 18.04 12.39
N VAL A 156 6.58 17.80 11.39
CA VAL A 156 5.17 17.42 11.51
C VAL A 156 4.96 15.96 11.10
N LEU A 157 3.73 15.48 11.15
CA LEU A 157 3.42 14.16 10.61
C LEU A 157 3.54 14.18 9.08
N HIS A 158 4.21 13.17 8.54
CA HIS A 158 4.19 12.82 7.12
C HIS A 158 3.91 11.32 6.99
N ALA A 159 3.73 10.80 5.78
CA ALA A 159 3.68 9.36 5.56
C ALA A 159 4.44 9.00 4.30
N PHE A 160 5.46 8.16 4.47
CA PHE A 160 6.23 7.58 3.39
C PHE A 160 5.38 6.51 2.72
N SER A 161 5.07 6.69 1.44
CA SER A 161 4.25 5.73 0.70
C SER A 161 4.80 5.46 -0.69
N LEU A 162 4.92 4.17 -1.01
CA LEU A 162 5.25 3.65 -2.33
C LEU A 162 4.15 2.66 -2.73
N PRO A 163 3.15 3.12 -3.50
CA PRO A 163 1.96 2.32 -3.82
C PRO A 163 2.23 1.06 -4.65
N SER A 164 3.33 1.01 -5.40
CA SER A 164 3.75 -0.14 -6.21
C SER A 164 4.55 -1.20 -5.47
N VAL A 165 4.75 -1.02 -4.15
CA VAL A 165 5.23 -2.07 -3.23
C VAL A 165 4.33 -2.24 -2.00
N PHE A 166 3.10 -1.71 -2.06
CA PHE A 166 2.13 -1.61 -0.95
C PHE A 166 2.74 -1.11 0.38
N LEU A 167 3.74 -0.22 0.29
CA LEU A 167 4.33 0.38 1.47
C LEU A 167 3.63 1.68 1.81
N LYS A 168 3.23 1.78 3.07
CA LYS A 168 2.83 3.04 3.70
C LYS A 168 3.23 2.98 5.16
N CYS A 169 3.97 3.98 5.62
CA CYS A 169 4.25 4.16 7.03
C CYS A 169 4.37 5.63 7.38
N ASP A 170 3.78 6.01 8.51
CA ASP A 170 3.82 7.37 9.01
C ASP A 170 5.23 7.70 9.51
N ALA A 171 5.72 8.85 9.07
CA ALA A 171 6.91 9.49 9.58
C ALA A 171 6.50 10.40 10.75
N VAL A 172 6.81 9.97 11.96
CA VAL A 172 6.35 10.62 13.20
C VAL A 172 7.53 11.26 13.92
N PRO A 173 7.47 12.55 14.29
CA PRO A 173 8.53 13.20 15.04
C PRO A 173 8.83 12.48 16.36
N GLY A 174 10.11 12.15 16.59
CA GLY A 174 10.55 11.46 17.81
C GLY A 174 10.23 9.95 17.84
N ARG A 175 9.79 9.34 16.74
CA ARG A 175 9.57 7.89 16.62
C ARG A 175 10.17 7.35 15.32
N LEU A 176 11.04 6.35 15.47
CA LEU A 176 11.55 5.57 14.35
C LEU A 176 10.57 4.43 14.05
N ASN A 177 10.04 4.39 12.83
CA ASN A 177 9.30 3.24 12.33
C ASN A 177 10.16 2.45 11.35
N LEU A 178 10.06 1.12 11.39
CA LEU A 178 10.81 0.21 10.53
C LEU A 178 9.85 -0.48 9.56
N LEU A 179 10.17 -0.46 8.28
CA LEU A 179 9.50 -1.24 7.24
C LEU A 179 10.50 -2.10 6.48
N HIS A 180 10.09 -3.31 6.11
CA HIS A 180 10.88 -4.24 5.33
C HIS A 180 10.28 -4.43 3.94
N VAL A 181 11.12 -4.45 2.92
CA VAL A 181 10.70 -4.73 1.55
C VAL A 181 11.81 -5.41 0.77
N ASN A 182 11.40 -6.26 -0.16
CA ASN A 182 12.28 -6.84 -1.17
C ASN A 182 11.70 -6.51 -2.55
N PHE A 183 12.49 -5.82 -3.37
CA PHE A 183 12.10 -5.44 -4.73
C PHE A 183 12.46 -6.57 -5.69
N MET A 184 11.49 -7.10 -6.44
CA MET A 184 11.69 -8.27 -7.32
C MET A 184 12.19 -7.89 -8.72
N HIS A 185 11.98 -6.63 -9.11
CA HIS A 185 12.24 -6.15 -10.47
C HIS A 185 12.94 -4.79 -10.41
N PRO A 186 13.93 -4.53 -11.30
CA PRO A 186 14.56 -3.23 -11.41
C PRO A 186 13.59 -2.20 -12.01
N GLY A 187 13.82 -0.92 -11.74
CA GLY A 187 13.05 0.19 -12.31
C GLY A 187 12.77 1.31 -11.32
N LEU A 188 12.06 2.34 -11.80
CA LEU A 188 11.70 3.51 -11.01
C LEU A 188 10.38 3.31 -10.26
N GLN A 189 10.44 3.52 -8.94
CA GLN A 189 9.28 3.55 -8.05
C GLN A 189 8.97 4.98 -7.67
N TYR A 190 7.70 5.35 -7.79
CA TYR A 190 7.21 6.67 -7.44
C TYR A 190 6.24 6.58 -6.27
N GLY A 191 6.29 7.58 -5.41
CA GLY A 191 5.45 7.74 -4.24
C GLY A 191 5.15 9.19 -3.95
N GLN A 192 4.26 9.43 -2.98
CA GLN A 192 3.92 10.76 -2.49
C GLN A 192 3.65 10.71 -0.99
N CYS A 193 3.84 11.85 -0.32
CA CYS A 193 3.42 11.99 1.06
C CYS A 193 1.92 11.68 1.21
N SER A 194 1.58 10.77 2.12
CA SER A 194 0.21 10.27 2.31
C SER A 194 -0.41 10.64 3.66
N GLU A 195 0.12 11.68 4.31
CA GLU A 195 -0.37 12.30 5.55
C GLU A 195 -0.25 13.81 5.45
N LEU A 196 -1.28 14.55 5.88
CA LEU A 196 -1.39 15.98 5.63
C LEU A 196 -0.30 16.76 6.39
N CYS A 197 0.67 17.31 5.66
CA CYS A 197 1.86 17.96 6.24
C CYS A 197 1.97 19.48 6.00
N GLY A 198 0.90 20.14 5.54
CA GLY A 198 0.83 21.59 5.34
C GLY A 198 0.61 22.02 3.88
N VAL A 199 0.93 23.28 3.56
CA VAL A 199 0.59 23.88 2.26
C VAL A 199 1.30 23.24 1.06
N GLY A 200 2.51 22.72 1.26
CA GLY A 200 3.28 22.03 0.22
C GLY A 200 3.05 20.51 0.16
N HIS A 201 2.02 19.98 0.85
CA HIS A 201 1.79 18.55 0.97
C HIS A 201 1.76 17.79 -0.37
N SER A 202 1.14 18.38 -1.40
CA SER A 202 1.07 17.79 -2.75
C SER A 202 2.37 17.87 -3.56
N TYR A 203 3.36 18.64 -3.09
CA TYR A 203 4.62 18.91 -3.78
C TYR A 203 5.79 18.14 -3.16
N MET A 204 5.49 17.03 -2.49
CA MET A 204 6.44 16.21 -1.75
C MET A 204 6.51 14.78 -2.32
N PRO A 205 7.01 14.61 -3.56
CA PRO A 205 7.16 13.29 -4.17
C PRO A 205 8.29 12.47 -3.57
N LEU A 206 8.24 11.18 -3.85
CA LEU A 206 9.26 10.18 -3.54
C LEU A 206 9.65 9.47 -4.84
N LYS A 207 10.95 9.35 -5.09
CA LYS A 207 11.51 8.54 -6.17
C LYS A 207 12.53 7.56 -5.61
N LEU A 208 12.33 6.28 -5.87
CA LEU A 208 13.35 5.25 -5.66
C LEU A 208 13.73 4.61 -7.00
N GLU A 209 15.02 4.45 -7.22
CA GLU A 209 15.58 3.69 -8.33
C GLU A 209 16.04 2.32 -7.84
N VAL A 210 15.39 1.27 -8.34
CA VAL A 210 15.74 -0.11 -8.04
C VAL A 210 16.72 -0.60 -9.11
N VAL A 211 17.94 -0.92 -8.69
CA VAL A 211 19.03 -1.29 -9.60
C VAL A 211 19.58 -2.68 -9.30
N GLU A 212 20.19 -3.31 -10.30
CA GLU A 212 20.95 -4.54 -10.08
C GLU A 212 22.26 -4.25 -9.33
N LEU A 213 22.60 -5.12 -8.37
CA LEU A 213 23.92 -5.08 -7.76
C LEU A 213 24.94 -5.54 -8.81
N VAL A 214 25.73 -4.60 -9.32
CA VAL A 214 26.90 -4.95 -10.11
C VAL A 214 27.94 -5.49 -9.14
N SER A 215 28.22 -6.80 -9.21
CA SER A 215 29.36 -7.37 -8.52
C SER A 215 30.64 -6.72 -9.05
N ALA A 216 31.35 -6.00 -8.19
CA ALA A 216 32.70 -5.50 -8.48
C ALA A 216 33.71 -6.65 -8.59
#